data_AF-A0AA38VKP4-F1
#
_entry.id   AF-A0AA38VKP4-F1
#
_cell.length_a   1.000
_cell.length_b   1.000
_cell.length_c   1.000
_cell.angle_alpha   90.00
_cell.angle_beta   90.00
_cell.angle_gamma   90.00
#
_symmetry.space_group_name_H-M   'P 1'
#
loop_
_entity.id
_entity.type
_entity.pdbx_description
1 polymer ?
#
loop_
_entity_poly.entity_id
_entity_poly.type
_entity_poly.pdbx_seq_one_letter_code
_entity_poly.pdbx_strand_id
1 'polypeptide(L)'
;MGSSARPLIVGSDSGPEPPFPLRMEGKVISGFGRGSKELGIPTANLPVDASVTPWIADIRSGVYFGWAALDLPAAHPDHRPSAASSFTVFPMVMSIGYNPFYKNEVRSAEVHVLHRFGGDFYGATMRLLVLGFIREERDYSGLEALIEDINFDCDVARRSLDREAWKPRDVEVVMGETDPSAEKVRGKLDCAWLVS
;
A
#
# COMPACT_ATOMS: atom_id res chain seq x y z
N MET A 1 21.06 0.94 -26.12
CA MET A 1 21.35 0.25 -24.84
C MET A 1 20.07 -0.40 -24.40
N GLY A 2 20.04 -1.73 -24.28
CA GLY A 2 18.81 -2.48 -24.08
C GLY A 2 18.12 -2.06 -22.79
N SER A 3 16.87 -1.60 -22.90
CA SER A 3 15.98 -1.50 -21.73
C SER A 3 15.84 -2.91 -21.18
N SER A 4 16.49 -3.20 -20.05
CA SER A 4 16.19 -4.41 -19.30
C SER A 4 14.73 -4.32 -18.87
N ALA A 5 13.90 -5.27 -19.28
CA ALA A 5 12.51 -5.33 -18.85
C ALA A 5 12.43 -5.21 -17.31
N ARG A 6 11.48 -4.42 -16.82
CA ARG A 6 11.25 -4.24 -15.38
C ARG A 6 10.96 -5.62 -14.75
N PRO A 7 11.53 -5.94 -13.56
CA PRO A 7 11.26 -7.21 -12.92
C PRO A 7 9.80 -7.31 -12.47
N LEU A 8 9.23 -8.51 -12.55
CA LEU A 8 7.83 -8.80 -12.17
C LEU A 8 7.68 -9.17 -10.69
N ILE A 9 8.80 -9.39 -9.99
CA ILE A 9 8.90 -9.69 -8.56
C ILE A 9 10.11 -8.92 -8.03
N VAL A 10 10.01 -8.35 -6.83
CA VAL A 10 11.10 -7.62 -6.16
C VAL A 10 11.32 -8.14 -4.74
N GLY A 11 12.52 -7.92 -4.20
CA GLY A 11 12.92 -8.40 -2.86
C GLY A 11 13.30 -9.87 -2.81
N SER A 12 14.01 -10.26 -1.74
CA SER A 12 14.54 -11.62 -1.56
C SER A 12 13.45 -12.69 -1.44
N ASP A 13 13.78 -13.94 -1.77
CA ASP A 13 12.87 -15.08 -1.55
C ASP A 13 12.68 -15.42 -0.06
N SER A 14 13.64 -15.02 0.77
CA SER A 14 13.62 -15.23 2.23
C SER A 14 12.71 -14.27 2.99
N GLY A 15 12.19 -13.23 2.32
CA GLY A 15 11.31 -12.23 2.93
C GLY A 15 11.87 -10.80 2.85
N PRO A 16 11.21 -9.85 3.52
CA PRO A 16 11.68 -8.46 3.65
C PRO A 16 13.06 -8.41 4.33
N GLU A 17 13.92 -7.52 3.83
CA GLU A 17 15.27 -7.28 4.36
C GLU A 17 15.35 -5.86 4.96
N PRO A 18 16.24 -5.60 5.94
CA PRO A 18 16.40 -4.26 6.50
C PRO A 18 16.56 -3.18 5.42
N PRO A 19 15.84 -2.04 5.53
CA PRO A 19 15.13 -1.56 6.72
C PRO A 19 13.69 -2.08 6.90
N PHE A 20 13.21 -2.97 6.03
CA PHE A 20 11.84 -3.49 6.09
C PHE A 20 11.72 -4.63 7.13
N PRO A 21 10.53 -4.81 7.74
CA PRO A 21 9.31 -4.05 7.54
C PRO A 21 9.30 -2.69 8.24
N LEU A 22 8.81 -1.66 7.55
CA LEU A 22 8.57 -0.32 8.12
C LEU A 22 7.10 -0.16 8.48
N ARG A 23 6.81 0.50 9.60
CA ARG A 23 5.45 0.69 10.13
C ARG A 23 5.01 2.15 10.01
N MET A 24 3.77 2.37 9.62
CA MET A 24 3.10 3.68 9.61
C MET A 24 1.63 3.52 9.99
N GLU A 25 1.11 4.46 10.78
CA GLU A 25 -0.31 4.53 11.14
C GLU A 25 -0.82 5.96 10.95
N GLY A 26 -2.05 6.10 10.49
CA GLY A 26 -2.69 7.40 10.38
C GLY A 26 -4.16 7.33 9.99
N LYS A 27 -4.84 8.46 10.11
CA LYS A 27 -6.19 8.64 9.55
C LYS A 27 -6.09 8.93 8.07
N VAL A 28 -6.95 8.30 7.28
CA VAL A 28 -7.06 8.57 5.84
C VAL A 28 -7.60 9.98 5.63
N ILE A 29 -6.83 10.84 4.96
CA ILE A 29 -7.22 12.21 4.65
C ILE A 29 -7.49 12.38 3.15
N SER A 30 -8.28 13.41 2.82
CA SER A 30 -8.48 13.82 1.42
C SER A 30 -7.18 14.38 0.84
N GLY A 31 -6.76 13.85 -0.30
CA GLY A 31 -5.69 14.47 -1.10
C GLY A 31 -6.19 15.69 -1.88
N PHE A 32 -5.38 16.13 -2.84
CA PHE A 32 -5.65 17.33 -3.66
C PHE A 32 -6.52 17.07 -4.90
N GLY A 33 -7.26 15.96 -4.94
CA GLY A 33 -8.22 15.67 -6.02
C GLY A 33 -7.60 15.56 -7.41
N ARG A 34 -6.39 14.97 -7.54
CA ARG A 34 -5.67 14.83 -8.83
C ARG A 34 -6.26 13.81 -9.81
N GLY A 35 -7.55 13.49 -9.69
CA GLY A 35 -8.24 12.58 -10.61
C GLY A 35 -7.89 11.10 -10.46
N SER A 36 -7.06 10.68 -9.51
CA SER A 36 -6.64 9.27 -9.35
C SER A 36 -7.81 8.28 -9.28
N LYS A 37 -8.94 8.69 -8.68
CA LYS A 37 -10.20 7.95 -8.67
C LYS A 37 -10.83 7.78 -10.06
N GLU A 38 -10.76 8.80 -10.91
CA GLU A 38 -11.24 8.77 -12.30
C GLU A 38 -10.34 7.89 -13.18
N LEU A 39 -9.07 7.74 -12.81
CA LEU A 39 -8.12 6.84 -13.46
C LEU A 39 -8.27 5.37 -13.03
N GLY A 40 -9.18 5.08 -12.09
CA GLY A 40 -9.36 3.74 -11.53
C GLY A 40 -8.33 3.36 -10.46
N ILE A 41 -7.51 4.31 -9.98
CA ILE A 41 -6.41 4.08 -9.04
C ILE A 41 -6.55 5.03 -7.85
N PRO A 42 -7.63 4.94 -7.05
CA PRO A 42 -7.84 5.84 -5.93
C PRO A 42 -6.73 5.71 -4.88
N THR A 43 -6.19 6.85 -4.42
CA THR A 43 -5.14 6.89 -3.39
C THR A 43 -5.66 7.48 -2.06
N ALA A 44 -5.35 6.79 -0.98
CA ALA A 44 -5.52 7.26 0.39
C ALA A 44 -4.28 8.03 0.81
N ASN A 45 -4.45 9.27 1.27
CA ASN A 45 -3.34 10.06 1.79
C ASN A 45 -3.23 9.82 3.30
N LEU A 46 -2.01 9.67 3.81
CA LEU A 46 -1.75 9.63 5.25
C LEU A 46 -0.97 10.88 5.70
N PRO A 47 -1.24 11.40 6.91
CA PRO A 47 -0.45 12.48 7.48
C PRO A 47 0.99 12.02 7.66
N VAL A 48 1.93 12.85 7.19
CA VAL A 48 3.35 12.60 7.39
C VAL A 48 3.83 13.42 8.58
N ASP A 49 4.10 12.73 9.69
CA ASP A 49 4.68 13.30 10.89
C ASP A 49 5.94 12.51 11.26
N ALA A 50 7.11 13.14 11.12
CA ALA A 50 8.40 12.53 11.41
C ALA A 50 8.60 12.24 12.92
N SER A 51 7.82 12.85 13.81
CA SER A 51 7.86 12.51 15.24
C SER A 51 7.24 11.13 15.53
N VAL A 52 6.31 10.69 14.68
CA VAL A 52 5.62 9.39 14.79
C VAL A 52 6.21 8.38 13.81
N THR A 53 6.56 8.80 12.61
CA THR A 53 7.08 7.98 11.51
C THR A 53 8.45 8.49 11.08
N PRO A 54 9.50 8.39 11.91
CA PRO A 54 10.78 9.08 11.66
C PRO A 54 11.48 8.62 10.38
N TRP A 55 11.37 7.34 10.03
CA TRP A 55 12.00 6.77 8.84
C TRP A 55 11.55 7.43 7.53
N ILE A 56 10.36 8.05 7.49
CA ILE A 56 9.81 8.66 6.28
C ILE A 56 10.60 9.90 5.83
N ALA A 57 11.31 10.54 6.76
CA ALA A 57 12.13 11.71 6.45
C ALA A 57 13.28 11.32 5.51
N ASP A 58 13.92 10.18 5.77
CA ASP A 58 15.17 9.76 5.12
C ASP A 58 14.99 8.70 4.02
N ILE A 59 13.84 8.03 3.98
CA ILE A 59 13.60 6.97 2.99
C ILE A 59 13.60 7.53 1.57
N ARG A 60 14.04 6.72 0.59
CA ARG A 60 14.06 7.12 -0.82
C ARG A 60 12.65 7.45 -1.33
N SER A 61 12.50 8.49 -2.16
CA SER A 61 11.24 8.70 -2.88
C SER A 61 11.02 7.63 -3.96
N GLY A 62 9.77 7.22 -4.15
CA GLY A 62 9.40 6.21 -5.13
C GLY A 62 8.20 5.38 -4.71
N VAL A 63 8.08 4.21 -5.33
CA VAL A 63 6.97 3.28 -5.12
C VAL A 63 7.42 2.11 -4.27
N TYR A 64 6.62 1.82 -3.26
CA TYR A 64 6.78 0.75 -2.28
C TYR A 64 5.55 -0.17 -2.33
N PHE A 65 5.65 -1.33 -1.68
CA PHE A 65 4.54 -2.25 -1.52
C PHE A 65 4.51 -2.87 -0.13
N GLY A 66 3.37 -3.46 0.22
CA GLY A 66 3.21 -4.15 1.47
C GLY A 66 1.75 -4.46 1.78
N TRP A 67 1.43 -4.46 3.07
CA TRP A 67 0.10 -4.73 3.59
C TRP A 67 -0.48 -3.48 4.24
N ALA A 68 -1.74 -3.16 3.93
CA ALA A 68 -2.53 -2.14 4.59
C ALA A 68 -3.63 -2.80 5.42
N ALA A 69 -3.84 -2.35 6.64
CA ALA A 69 -4.97 -2.73 7.47
C ALA A 69 -5.88 -1.53 7.66
N LEU A 70 -7.18 -1.71 7.44
CA LEU A 70 -8.20 -0.68 7.53
C LEU A 70 -9.25 -1.03 8.58
N ASP A 71 -9.45 -0.12 9.52
CA ASP A 71 -10.58 -0.12 10.44
C ASP A 71 -11.74 0.64 9.78
N LEU A 72 -12.50 -0.07 8.94
CA LEU A 72 -13.61 0.51 8.19
C LEU A 72 -14.81 0.78 9.12
N PRO A 73 -15.54 1.89 8.95
CA PRO A 73 -16.76 2.14 9.71
C PRO A 73 -17.80 1.03 9.50
N ALA A 74 -18.61 0.72 10.51
CA ALA A 74 -19.64 -0.34 10.43
C ALA A 74 -20.65 -0.18 9.29
N ALA A 75 -20.88 1.06 8.84
CA ALA A 75 -21.77 1.38 7.72
C ALA A 75 -21.12 1.21 6.33
N HIS A 76 -19.80 0.98 6.26
CA HIS A 76 -19.08 0.84 5.00
C HIS A 76 -19.42 -0.51 4.33
N PRO A 77 -19.68 -0.57 3.01
CA PRO A 77 -20.09 -1.80 2.33
C PRO A 77 -19.06 -2.94 2.43
N ASP A 78 -17.78 -2.60 2.53
CA ASP A 78 -16.68 -3.55 2.72
C ASP A 78 -16.29 -3.78 4.20
N HIS A 79 -17.09 -3.35 5.17
CA HIS A 79 -16.78 -3.60 6.58
C HIS A 79 -16.79 -5.10 6.89
N ARG A 80 -15.63 -5.66 7.25
CA ARG A 80 -15.41 -7.09 7.50
C ARG A 80 -14.58 -7.31 8.77
N PRO A 81 -15.15 -7.03 9.95
CA PRO A 81 -14.46 -7.28 11.20
C PRO A 81 -14.32 -8.78 11.43
N SER A 82 -13.24 -9.19 12.10
CA SER A 82 -13.10 -10.54 12.62
C SER A 82 -13.42 -10.57 14.11
N ALA A 83 -13.55 -11.76 14.69
CA ALA A 83 -13.67 -11.90 16.14
C ALA A 83 -12.46 -11.33 16.92
N ALA A 84 -11.30 -11.19 16.26
CA ALA A 84 -10.05 -10.78 16.87
C ALA A 84 -9.74 -9.28 16.68
N SER A 85 -10.25 -8.65 15.61
CA SER A 85 -9.91 -7.27 15.26
C SER A 85 -10.94 -6.64 14.33
N SER A 86 -11.16 -5.33 14.45
CA SER A 86 -11.97 -4.55 13.51
C SER A 86 -11.23 -4.22 12.21
N PHE A 87 -9.90 -4.44 12.17
CA PHE A 87 -9.10 -4.21 10.98
C PHE A 87 -9.25 -5.34 9.95
N THR A 88 -9.42 -4.95 8.69
CA THR A 88 -9.31 -5.84 7.52
C THR A 88 -8.02 -5.56 6.78
N VAL A 89 -7.27 -6.61 6.40
CA VAL A 89 -5.95 -6.47 5.76
C VAL A 89 -6.01 -6.70 4.26
N PHE A 90 -5.33 -5.84 3.50
CA PHE A 90 -5.30 -5.80 2.04
C PHE A 90 -3.87 -5.59 1.53
N PRO A 91 -3.52 -6.13 0.34
CA PRO A 91 -2.29 -5.75 -0.32
C PRO A 91 -2.35 -4.28 -0.78
N MET A 92 -1.22 -3.60 -0.78
CA MET A 92 -1.13 -2.19 -1.21
C MET A 92 0.15 -1.88 -1.98
N VAL A 93 0.09 -0.81 -2.77
CA VAL A 93 1.26 -0.04 -3.18
C VAL A 93 1.21 1.34 -2.55
N MET A 94 2.37 1.95 -2.32
CA MET A 94 2.48 3.27 -1.72
C MET A 94 3.51 4.11 -2.49
N SER A 95 3.13 5.33 -2.84
CA SER A 95 4.06 6.35 -3.32
C SER A 95 4.52 7.19 -2.14
N ILE A 96 5.84 7.33 -1.98
CA ILE A 96 6.46 8.31 -1.09
C ILE A 96 7.17 9.32 -1.95
N GLY A 97 6.89 10.60 -1.74
CA GLY A 97 7.50 11.69 -2.49
C GLY A 97 7.50 12.98 -1.69
N TYR A 98 7.44 14.09 -2.42
CA TYR A 98 7.27 15.41 -1.84
C TYR A 98 6.02 16.08 -2.40
N ASN A 99 5.39 16.90 -1.58
CA ASN A 99 4.18 17.62 -1.98
C ASN A 99 4.54 18.88 -2.79
N PRO A 100 4.17 18.97 -4.08
CA PRO A 100 4.47 20.13 -4.92
C PRO A 100 3.80 21.42 -4.45
N PHE A 101 2.67 21.33 -3.75
CA PHE A 101 1.94 22.51 -3.25
C PHE A 101 2.66 23.19 -2.08
N TYR A 102 3.54 22.47 -1.38
CA TYR A 102 4.39 23.01 -0.31
C TYR A 102 5.83 23.12 -0.78
N LYS A 103 6.05 23.52 -2.05
CA LYS A 103 7.38 23.72 -2.65
C LYS A 103 8.30 22.50 -2.53
N ASN A 104 7.73 21.29 -2.45
CA ASN A 104 8.45 20.05 -2.21
C ASN A 104 9.25 20.02 -0.89
N GLU A 105 8.84 20.77 0.13
CA GLU A 105 9.49 20.76 1.46
C GLU A 105 8.87 19.72 2.40
N VAL A 106 7.64 19.30 2.13
CA VAL A 106 6.88 18.37 2.96
C VAL A 106 6.75 17.02 2.25
N ARG A 107 7.10 15.94 2.95
CA ARG A 107 6.91 14.57 2.47
C ARG A 107 5.43 14.24 2.25
N SER A 108 5.15 13.41 1.25
CA SER A 108 3.82 12.84 1.00
C SER A 108 3.88 11.31 1.05
N ALA A 109 2.79 10.70 1.53
CA ALA A 109 2.56 9.26 1.52
C ALA A 109 1.17 8.97 0.97
N GLU A 110 1.12 8.35 -0.21
CA GLU A 110 -0.11 8.04 -0.93
C GLU A 110 -0.23 6.54 -1.14
N VAL A 111 -1.26 5.92 -0.57
CA VAL A 111 -1.47 4.47 -0.59
C VAL A 111 -2.58 4.13 -1.56
N HIS A 112 -2.29 3.28 -2.53
CA HIS A 112 -3.32 2.60 -3.31
C HIS A 112 -3.50 1.18 -2.77
N VAL A 113 -4.65 0.95 -2.15
CA VAL A 113 -5.04 -0.38 -1.66
C VAL A 113 -5.55 -1.19 -2.85
N LEU A 114 -5.02 -2.40 -3.04
CA LEU A 114 -5.32 -3.25 -4.20
C LEU A 114 -6.64 -4.01 -4.01
N HIS A 115 -7.70 -3.26 -3.70
CA HIS A 115 -9.06 -3.72 -3.50
C HIS A 115 -10.04 -2.68 -4.05
N ARG A 116 -11.11 -3.14 -4.71
CA ARG A 116 -12.16 -2.26 -5.22
C ARG A 116 -13.22 -2.05 -4.14
N PHE A 117 -13.12 -0.94 -3.43
CA PHE A 117 -14.11 -0.58 -2.41
C PHE A 117 -15.44 -0.11 -3.03
N GLY A 118 -16.54 -0.47 -2.38
CA GLY A 118 -17.88 0.01 -2.68
C GLY A 118 -18.18 1.42 -2.13
N GLY A 119 -17.25 2.02 -1.39
CA GLY A 119 -17.38 3.34 -0.78
C GLY A 119 -16.03 3.99 -0.47
N ASP A 120 -16.07 5.29 -0.15
CA ASP A 120 -14.89 6.01 0.36
C ASP A 120 -14.72 5.73 1.86
N PHE A 121 -13.47 5.78 2.33
CA PHE A 121 -13.10 5.47 3.72
C PHE A 121 -12.27 6.60 4.37
N TYR A 122 -12.54 7.86 4.01
CA TYR A 122 -11.93 9.01 4.70
C TYR A 122 -12.20 8.99 6.21
N GLY A 123 -11.18 9.32 7.00
CA GLY A 123 -11.24 9.26 8.46
C GLY A 123 -11.13 7.86 9.06
N ALA A 124 -11.11 6.80 8.24
CA ALA A 124 -10.78 5.46 8.70
C ALA A 124 -9.32 5.42 9.21
N THR A 125 -9.06 4.58 10.21
CA THR A 125 -7.69 4.31 10.65
C THR A 125 -7.05 3.33 9.68
N MET A 126 -5.86 3.69 9.19
CA MET A 126 -5.05 2.82 8.33
C MET A 126 -3.71 2.54 9.01
N ARG A 127 -3.29 1.28 9.01
CA ARG A 127 -1.95 0.84 9.40
C ARG A 127 -1.26 0.19 8.22
N LEU A 128 0.04 0.43 8.07
CA LEU A 128 0.85 -0.06 6.97
C LEU A 128 2.04 -0.86 7.48
N LEU A 129 2.26 -2.03 6.88
CA LEU A 129 3.56 -2.71 6.89
C LEU A 129 4.15 -2.57 5.48
N VAL A 130 5.12 -1.67 5.34
CA VAL A 130 5.86 -1.47 4.09
C VAL A 130 6.99 -2.49 4.04
N LEU A 131 7.02 -3.31 2.99
CA LEU A 131 7.88 -4.50 2.94
C LEU A 131 9.03 -4.40 1.93
N GLY A 132 8.93 -3.51 0.96
CA GLY A 132 9.95 -3.39 -0.07
C GLY A 132 9.72 -2.23 -1.01
N PHE A 133 10.76 -1.95 -1.79
CA PHE A 133 10.80 -0.92 -2.81
C PHE A 133 10.61 -1.55 -4.20
N ILE A 134 9.78 -0.92 -5.05
CA ILE A 134 9.55 -1.33 -6.44
C ILE A 134 10.44 -0.52 -7.38
N ARG A 135 10.34 0.81 -7.33
CA ARG A 135 11.03 1.70 -8.28
C ARG A 135 11.08 3.15 -7.80
N GLU A 136 11.97 3.93 -8.40
CA GLU A 136 12.05 5.38 -8.22
C GLU A 136 10.85 6.10 -8.84
N GLU A 137 10.66 7.36 -8.44
CA GLU A 137 9.75 8.28 -9.13
C GLU A 137 10.12 8.40 -10.61
N ARG A 138 9.12 8.60 -11.46
CA ARG A 138 9.30 8.71 -12.90
C ARG A 138 8.53 9.91 -13.39
N ASP A 139 9.12 10.62 -14.34
CA ASP A 139 8.43 11.62 -15.14
C ASP A 139 7.67 10.93 -16.26
N TYR A 140 6.44 11.37 -16.50
CA TYR A 140 5.59 10.82 -17.54
C TYR A 140 5.26 11.88 -18.57
N SER A 141 5.37 11.51 -19.85
CA SER A 141 5.00 12.35 -20.99
C SER A 141 3.49 12.43 -21.20
N GLY A 142 2.70 11.58 -20.52
CA GLY A 142 1.26 11.49 -20.66
C GLY A 142 0.60 10.62 -19.58
N LEU A 143 -0.72 10.70 -19.50
CA LEU A 143 -1.53 10.04 -18.48
C LEU A 143 -1.54 8.51 -18.64
N GLU A 144 -1.57 8.04 -19.88
CA GLU A 144 -1.61 6.61 -20.21
C GLU A 144 -0.35 5.89 -19.74
N ALA A 145 0.82 6.51 -19.93
CA ALA A 145 2.10 5.96 -19.47
C ALA A 145 2.17 5.87 -17.93
N LEU A 146 1.59 6.86 -17.23
CA LEU A 146 1.47 6.83 -15.77
C LEU A 146 0.58 5.66 -15.32
N ILE A 147 -0.59 5.49 -15.93
CA ILE A 147 -1.53 4.41 -15.61
C ILE A 147 -0.89 3.04 -15.86
N GLU A 148 -0.21 2.87 -16.99
CA GLU A 148 0.49 1.62 -17.33
C GLU A 148 1.54 1.26 -16.26
N ASP A 149 2.37 2.23 -15.86
CA ASP A 149 3.40 1.99 -14.86
C ASP A 149 2.81 1.67 -13.47
N ILE A 150 1.72 2.34 -13.08
CA ILE A 150 1.04 2.04 -11.80
C ILE A 150 0.41 0.64 -11.83
N ASN A 151 -0.25 0.25 -12.92
CA ASN A 151 -0.81 -1.09 -13.05
C ASN A 151 0.30 -2.16 -12.96
N PHE A 152 1.44 -1.90 -13.60
CA PHE A 152 2.61 -2.76 -13.46
C PHE A 152 3.11 -2.82 -12.02
N ASP A 153 3.16 -1.69 -11.29
CA ASP A 153 3.55 -1.66 -9.88
C ASP A 153 2.61 -2.51 -9.01
N CYS A 154 1.29 -2.44 -9.27
CA CYS A 154 0.29 -3.25 -8.59
C CYS A 154 0.50 -4.74 -8.84
N ASP A 155 0.84 -5.13 -10.08
CA ASP A 155 1.12 -6.52 -10.43
C ASP A 155 2.42 -7.02 -9.80
N VAL A 156 3.46 -6.19 -9.75
CA VAL A 156 4.70 -6.51 -9.02
C VAL A 156 4.41 -6.72 -7.54
N ALA A 157 3.60 -5.85 -6.92
CA ALA A 157 3.21 -5.98 -5.53
C ALA A 157 2.45 -7.29 -5.28
N ARG A 158 1.42 -7.59 -6.08
CA ARG A 158 0.65 -8.84 -5.97
C ARG A 158 1.57 -10.06 -6.05
N ARG A 159 2.44 -10.14 -7.06
CA ARG A 159 3.35 -11.28 -7.24
C ARG A 159 4.40 -11.39 -6.14
N SER A 160 4.94 -10.26 -5.68
CA SER A 160 5.95 -10.25 -4.62
C SER A 160 5.37 -10.68 -3.28
N LEU A 161 4.15 -10.23 -2.97
CA LEU A 161 3.40 -10.57 -1.76
C LEU A 161 2.82 -11.99 -1.79
N ASP A 162 2.70 -12.63 -2.96
CA ASP A 162 2.14 -13.97 -3.08
C ASP A 162 3.10 -15.08 -2.59
N ARG A 163 4.36 -14.74 -2.34
CA ARG A 163 5.40 -15.65 -1.83
C ARG A 163 5.23 -15.96 -0.35
N GLU A 164 5.56 -17.18 0.06
CA GLU A 164 5.34 -17.68 1.44
C GLU A 164 5.94 -16.76 2.52
N ALA A 165 7.18 -16.28 2.34
CA ALA A 165 7.86 -15.39 3.28
C ALA A 165 7.29 -13.96 3.36
N TRP A 166 6.41 -13.59 2.42
CA TRP A 166 5.83 -12.25 2.27
C TRP A 166 4.34 -12.22 2.61
N LYS A 167 3.68 -13.38 2.61
CA LYS A 167 2.30 -13.58 3.05
C LYS A 167 2.18 -13.55 4.58
N PRO A 168 1.12 -12.97 5.15
CA PRO A 168 0.85 -13.04 6.59
C PRO A 168 0.64 -14.49 7.06
N ARG A 169 1.13 -14.83 8.26
CA ARG A 169 1.01 -16.20 8.81
C ARG A 169 -0.31 -16.50 9.53
N ASP A 170 -0.91 -15.51 10.21
CA ASP A 170 -2.05 -15.70 11.12
C ASP A 170 -3.08 -14.56 11.01
N VAL A 171 -3.08 -13.84 9.88
CA VAL A 171 -3.97 -12.70 9.65
C VAL A 171 -4.78 -12.98 8.40
N GLU A 172 -6.11 -12.87 8.51
CA GLU A 172 -6.99 -12.96 7.36
C GLU A 172 -6.78 -11.74 6.47
N VAL A 173 -6.55 -11.99 5.19
CA VAL A 173 -6.35 -10.96 4.17
C VAL A 173 -7.41 -11.07 3.10
N VAL A 174 -7.76 -9.94 2.50
CA VAL A 174 -8.60 -9.91 1.30
C VAL A 174 -7.68 -9.80 0.08
N MET A 175 -7.70 -10.84 -0.75
CA MET A 175 -6.88 -10.94 -1.97
C MET A 175 -7.75 -10.78 -3.21
N GLY A 176 -7.50 -9.74 -4.01
CA GLY A 176 -8.05 -9.61 -5.37
C GLY A 176 -9.55 -9.27 -5.46
N GLU A 177 -10.00 -9.08 -6.70
CA GLU A 177 -11.28 -8.42 -7.05
C GLU A 177 -12.52 -9.33 -7.05
N THR A 178 -12.39 -10.65 -6.84
CA THR A 178 -13.48 -11.60 -7.16
C THR A 178 -13.77 -12.69 -6.13
N ASP A 179 -13.05 -12.80 -5.01
CA ASP A 179 -13.39 -13.78 -3.97
C ASP A 179 -13.81 -13.10 -2.66
N PRO A 180 -15.11 -13.14 -2.29
CA PRO A 180 -15.59 -12.61 -1.02
C PRO A 180 -15.19 -13.47 0.19
N SER A 181 -14.58 -14.64 0.01
CA SER A 181 -14.01 -15.40 1.11
C SER A 181 -12.62 -14.85 1.46
N ALA A 182 -12.49 -14.25 2.64
CA ALA A 182 -11.18 -13.97 3.21
C ALA A 182 -10.48 -15.33 3.42
N GLU A 183 -9.54 -15.69 2.55
CA GLU A 183 -8.76 -16.89 2.75
C GLU A 183 -7.86 -16.71 3.97
N LYS A 184 -7.81 -17.73 4.85
CA LYS A 184 -6.72 -17.87 5.82
C LYS A 184 -5.46 -18.21 5.05
N VAL A 185 -4.75 -17.19 4.60
CA VAL A 185 -3.48 -17.35 3.90
C VAL A 185 -2.45 -17.90 4.88
N ARG A 186 -1.78 -19.00 4.50
CA ARG A 186 -0.72 -19.64 5.30
C ARG A 186 0.65 -19.13 4.86
N GLY A 187 0.95 -17.88 5.16
CA GLY A 187 2.29 -17.32 4.97
C GLY A 187 3.21 -17.51 6.18
N LYS A 188 4.37 -16.83 6.15
CA LYS A 188 5.36 -16.81 7.24
C LYS A 188 5.61 -15.42 7.81
N LEU A 189 5.12 -14.36 7.17
CA LEU A 189 5.35 -12.98 7.60
C LEU A 189 4.54 -12.68 8.87
N ASP A 190 5.22 -12.16 9.88
CA ASP A 190 4.55 -11.65 11.08
C ASP A 190 3.89 -10.29 10.80
N CYS A 191 2.56 -10.30 10.78
CA CYS A 191 1.73 -9.11 10.56
C CYS A 191 0.85 -8.78 11.77
N ALA A 192 1.11 -9.33 12.95
CA ALA A 192 0.23 -9.18 14.11
C ALA A 192 -0.04 -7.70 14.48
N TRP A 193 0.97 -6.83 14.32
CA TRP A 193 0.84 -5.39 14.58
C TRP A 193 -0.24 -4.69 13.73
N LEU A 194 -0.54 -5.20 12.53
CA LEU A 194 -1.58 -4.61 11.69
C LEU A 194 -2.97 -4.69 12.32
N VAL A 195 -3.22 -5.74 13.12
CA VAL A 195 -4.53 -6.08 13.65
C VAL A 195 -4.62 -5.99 15.18
N SER A 196 -3.54 -5.60 15.85
CA SER A 196 -3.45 -5.50 17.32
C SER A 196 -4.16 -4.31 17.95
#